data_AF-A0A1Q7BU26-F1
#
_entry.id   AF-A0A1Q7BU26-F1
#
_cell.length_a   1.000
_cell.length_b   1.000
_cell.length_c   1.000
_cell.angle_alpha   90.00
_cell.angle_beta   90.00
_cell.angle_gamma   90.00
#
_symmetry.space_group_name_H-M   'P 1'
#
loop_
_entity.id
_entity.type
_entity.pdbx_description
1 polymer ?
#
loop_
_entity_poly.entity_id
_entity_poly.type
_entity_poly.pdbx_seq_one_letter_code
_entity_poly.pdbx_strand_id
1 'polypeptide(L)' 'MAIVDAYGLTPAQAGILFHAAADPGTDAYLNHLEFEVAGPLDTAAFIAAFDWVISRHAVLRSGFHWAEADEPLQPRL' A
#
# COMPACT_ATOMS: atom_id res chain seq x y z
N MET A 1 5.95 -12.77 7.70
CA MET A 1 6.25 -12.54 6.27
C MET A 1 7.67 -12.03 6.16
N ALA A 2 8.45 -12.53 5.19
CA ALA A 2 9.83 -12.12 4.96
C ALA A 2 9.90 -11.23 3.70
N ILE A 3 10.85 -10.29 3.66
CA ILE A 3 11.06 -9.43 2.48
C ILE A 3 11.54 -10.30 1.33
N VAL A 4 10.91 -10.14 0.15
CA VAL A 4 11.26 -10.88 -1.07
C VAL A 4 12.23 -10.08 -1.94
N ASP A 5 12.03 -8.76 -2.07
CA ASP A 5 12.87 -7.86 -2.87
C ASP A 5 12.69 -6.39 -2.42
N ALA A 6 13.56 -5.47 -2.86
CA ALA A 6 13.46 -4.03 -2.62
C ALA A 6 13.89 -3.19 -3.83
N TYR A 7 13.06 -2.22 -4.21
CA TYR A 7 13.31 -1.36 -5.38
C TYR A 7 13.36 0.11 -5.00
N GLY A 8 14.07 0.92 -5.78
CA GLY A 8 14.02 2.38 -5.66
C GLY A 8 12.64 2.93 -6.01
N LEU A 9 12.29 4.08 -5.44
CA LEU A 9 11.01 4.75 -5.69
C LEU A 9 11.00 5.45 -7.05
N THR A 10 9.82 5.50 -7.67
CA THR A 10 9.59 6.44 -8.77
C THR A 10 9.63 7.89 -8.28
N PRO A 11 9.89 8.89 -9.14
CA PRO A 11 9.87 10.29 -8.74
C PRO A 11 8.55 10.73 -8.07
N ALA A 12 7.42 10.21 -8.55
CA ALA A 12 6.11 10.49 -7.96
C ALA A 12 5.98 9.91 -6.55
N GLN A 13 6.40 8.67 -6.34
CA GLN A 13 6.40 8.05 -5.01
C GLN A 13 7.32 8.79 -4.04
N ALA A 14 8.50 9.21 -4.50
CA ALA A 14 9.43 9.99 -3.69
C ALA A 14 8.84 11.35 -3.28
N GLY A 15 8.13 12.03 -4.18
CA GLY A 15 7.44 13.29 -3.87
C GLY A 15 6.31 13.11 -2.86
N ILE A 16 5.44 12.11 -3.06
CA ILE A 16 4.38 11.74 -2.10
C ILE A 16 4.98 11.46 -0.73
N LEU A 17 6.04 10.66 -0.71
CA LEU A 17 6.73 10.28 0.50
C LEU A 17 7.28 11.50 1.26
N PHE A 18 8.00 12.37 0.56
CA PHE A 18 8.55 13.58 1.15
C PHE A 18 7.47 14.44 1.80
N HIS A 19 6.34 14.66 1.11
CA HIS A 19 5.23 15.44 1.65
C HIS A 19 4.59 14.79 2.88
N ALA A 20 4.31 13.48 2.83
CA ALA A 20 3.72 12.76 3.96
C ALA A 20 4.64 12.73 5.19
N ALA A 21 5.96 12.66 5.00
CA ALA A 21 6.94 12.73 6.07
C ALA A 21 7.10 14.14 6.67
N ALA A 22 6.89 15.19 5.87
CA ALA A 22 6.98 16.57 6.31
C ALA A 22 5.74 17.04 7.11
N ASP A 23 4.57 16.42 6.88
CA ASP A 23 3.31 16.72 7.57
C ASP A 23 2.65 15.44 8.11
N PRO A 24 3.16 14.88 9.23
CA PRO A 24 2.62 13.65 9.80
C PRO A 24 1.14 13.80 10.21
N GLY A 25 0.29 12.93 9.68
CA GLY A 25 -1.16 12.97 9.90
C GLY A 25 -1.94 13.67 8.79
N THR A 26 -1.27 14.10 7.72
CA THR A 26 -1.95 14.57 6.50
C THR A 26 -2.70 13.45 5.80
N ASP A 27 -3.92 13.75 5.35
CA ASP A 27 -4.75 12.85 4.51
C ASP A 27 -4.60 13.16 3.01
N ALA A 28 -3.65 14.02 2.61
CA ALA A 28 -3.50 14.48 1.22
C ALA A 28 -3.33 13.37 0.17
N TYR A 29 -2.88 12.18 0.60
CA TYR A 29 -2.69 11.01 -0.25
C TYR A 29 -3.56 9.80 0.15
N LEU A 30 -4.52 10.01 1.06
CA LEU A 30 -5.48 8.99 1.46
C LEU A 30 -6.66 9.01 0.49
N ASN A 31 -6.85 7.91 -0.24
CA ASN A 31 -8.03 7.74 -1.10
C ASN A 31 -9.07 6.89 -0.36
N HIS A 32 -10.26 7.46 -0.14
CA HIS A 32 -11.40 6.74 0.44
C HIS A 32 -12.39 6.39 -0.68
N LEU A 33 -12.67 5.09 -0.86
CA LEU A 33 -13.70 4.58 -1.75
C LEU A 33 -14.74 3.79 -0.95
N GLU A 34 -16.01 4.08 -1.19
CA GLU A 34 -17.15 3.37 -0.59
C GLU A 34 -17.99 2.72 -1.70
N PHE A 35 -18.46 1.50 -1.45
CA PHE A 35 -19.29 0.76 -2.40
C PHE A 35 -20.52 0.21 -1.69
N GLU A 36 -21.69 0.43 -2.28
CA GLU A 36 -22.93 -0.19 -1.84
C GLU A 36 -23.10 -1.56 -2.51
N VAL A 37 -23.36 -2.59 -1.71
CA VAL A 37 -23.70 -3.92 -2.20
C VAL A 37 -25.20 -4.15 -1.95
N ALA A 38 -25.98 -4.16 -3.03
CA ALA A 38 -27.40 -4.46 -2.95
C ALA A 38 -27.63 -5.98 -2.85
N GLY A 39 -28.30 -6.41 -1.78
CA GLY A 39 -28.61 -7.83 -1.53
C GLY A 39 -27.64 -8.53 -0.60
N PRO A 40 -27.75 -9.86 -0.44
CA PRO A 40 -26.91 -10.61 0.48
C PRO A 40 -25.45 -10.66 -0.01
N LEU A 41 -24.52 -10.37 0.90
CA LEU A 41 -23.08 -10.54 0.68
C LEU A 41 -22.60 -11.82 1.36
N ASP A 42 -22.00 -12.73 0.60
CA ASP A 42 -21.22 -13.82 1.18
C ASP A 42 -19.87 -13.26 1.67
N THR A 43 -19.80 -12.99 2.97
CA THR A 43 -18.60 -12.41 3.60
C THR A 43 -17.39 -13.34 3.52
N ALA A 44 -17.59 -14.66 3.58
CA ALA A 44 -16.48 -15.61 3.51
C ALA A 44 -15.87 -15.63 2.10
N ALA A 45 -16.71 -15.63 1.06
CA ALA A 45 -16.25 -15.53 -0.31
C ALA A 45 -15.57 -14.18 -0.58
N PHE A 46 -16.10 -13.08 -0.02
CA PHE A 46 -15.51 -11.75 -0.17
C PHE A 46 -14.11 -11.68 0.46
N ILE A 47 -13.94 -12.17 1.69
CA ILE A 47 -12.63 -12.20 2.37
C ILE A 47 -11.63 -13.04 1.56
N ALA A 48 -12.03 -14.23 1.10
CA ALA A 48 -11.16 -15.08 0.29
C ALA A 48 -10.73 -14.42 -1.04
N ALA A 49 -11.65 -13.71 -1.70
CA ALA A 49 -11.34 -12.95 -2.91
C ALA A 49 -10.39 -11.77 -2.61
N PHE A 50 -10.61 -11.08 -1.49
CA PHE A 50 -9.76 -9.97 -1.05
C PHE A 50 -8.33 -10.45 -0.77
N ASP A 51 -8.18 -11.56 -0.02
CA ASP A 51 -6.87 -12.18 0.25
C ASP A 51 -6.15 -12.59 -1.03
N TRP A 52 -6.89 -13.09 -2.03
CA TRP A 52 -6.33 -13.43 -3.33
C TRP A 52 -5.82 -12.19 -4.07
N VAL A 53 -6.58 -11.09 -4.08
CA VAL A 53 -6.16 -9.81 -4.69
C VAL A 53 -4.89 -9.28 -4.01
N ILE A 54 -4.85 -9.24 -2.68
CA ILE A 54 -3.68 -8.81 -1.91
C ILE A 54 -2.46 -9.69 -2.24
N SER A 55 -2.64 -11.01 -2.27
CA SER A 55 -1.57 -11.97 -2.57
C SER A 55 -1.02 -11.77 -3.98
N ARG A 56 -1.90 -11.58 -4.96
CA ARG A 56 -1.56 -11.39 -6.38
C ARG A 56 -0.83 -10.09 -6.66
N HIS A 57 -1.21 -8.99 -6.01
CA HIS A 57 -0.73 -7.65 -6.33
C HIS A 57 0.33 -7.17 -5.34
N ALA A 58 1.60 -7.24 -5.77
CA ALA A 58 2.77 -6.84 -4.98
C ALA A 58 2.66 -5.48 -4.29
N VAL A 59 2.08 -4.49 -4.98
CA VAL A 59 1.94 -3.12 -4.48
C VAL A 59 1.11 -3.06 -3.20
N LEU A 60 0.13 -3.95 -3.03
CA LEU A 60 -0.72 -4.04 -1.84
C LEU A 60 -0.01 -4.74 -0.66
N ARG A 61 1.19 -5.29 -0.90
CA ARG A 61 2.07 -5.92 0.10
C ARG A 61 3.43 -5.25 0.12
N SER A 62 3.47 -3.95 -0.20
CA SER A 62 4.68 -3.15 -0.18
C SER A 62 4.59 -2.07 0.88
N GLY A 63 5.74 -1.71 1.44
CA GLY A 63 5.88 -0.56 2.35
C GLY A 63 6.97 0.37 1.83
N PHE A 64 7.32 1.41 2.59
CA PHE A 64 8.44 2.27 2.26
C PHE A 64 9.42 2.34 3.43
N HIS A 65 10.70 2.15 3.14
CA HIS A 65 11.79 2.23 4.09
C HIS A 65 12.65 3.44 3.72
N TRP A 66 12.66 4.46 4.56
CA TRP A 66 13.30 5.74 4.23
C TRP A 66 14.01 6.43 5.39
N ALA A 67 13.66 6.12 6.65
CA ALA A 67 14.14 6.90 7.80
C ALA A 67 15.62 6.65 8.12
N GLU A 68 16.12 5.45 7.82
CA GLU A 68 17.49 5.00 8.12
C GLU A 68 18.23 4.51 6.87
N ALA A 69 17.64 4.65 5.69
CA ALA A 69 18.19 4.16 4.42
C ALA A 69 18.93 5.29 3.68
N ASP A 70 20.06 4.97 3.04
CA ASP A 70 20.81 5.92 2.21
C ASP A 70 19.96 6.46 1.04
N GLU A 71 19.05 5.62 0.51
CA GLU A 71 18.02 5.98 -0.45
C GLU A 71 16.67 5.36 -0.05
N PRO A 72 15.52 6.02 -0.32
CA PRO A 72 14.22 5.41 -0.06
C PRO A 72 14.02 4.14 -0.88
N LEU A 73 13.61 3.06 -0.22
CA LEU A 73 13.33 1.77 -0.84
C LEU A 73 11.88 1.33 -0.60
N GLN A 74 11.30 0.66 -1.59
CA GLN A 74 10.00 0.02 -1.49
C GLN A 74 10.19 -1.50 -1.47
N PRO A 75 10.23 -2.14 -0.28
CA PRO A 75 10.27 -3.59 -0.21
C PRO A 75 8.94 -4.20 -0.63
N ARG A 76 9.06 -5.37 -1.24
CA ARG A 76 7.96 -6.26 -1.53
C ARG A 76 8.00 -7.41 -0.53
N LEU A 77 6.88 -7.62 0.16
CA LEU A 77 6.66 -8.78 1.03
C LEU A 77 6.12 -9.98 0.25
#